data_AF-A0A2M9ZBZ5-F1
#
_entry.id   AF-A0A2M9ZBZ5-F1
#
_cell.length_a   1.000
_cell.length_b   1.000
_cell.length_c   1.000
_cell.angle_alpha   90.00
_cell.angle_beta   90.00
_cell.angle_gamma   90.00
#
_symmetry.space_group_name_H-M   'P 1'
#
loop_
_entity.id
_entity.type
_entity.pdbx_description
1 polymer ?
#
loop_
_entity_poly.entity_id
_entity_poly.type
_entity_poly.pdbx_seq_one_letter_code
_entity_poly.pdbx_strand_id
1 'polypeptide(L)'
;MKKTYSLILAILLLSLAISCGGAKVSQAECEPVVGDLIKNLTATQTPDQLEKFQAVQAQMTTQLLKECMTGKYDLTCLRSAKTITALGTCKK
;
A
#
# COMPACT_ATOMS: atom_id res chain seq x y z
N MET A 1 -33.79 10.09 22.33
CA MET A 1 -33.14 9.70 21.05
C MET A 1 -32.09 10.75 20.65
N LYS A 2 -30.94 10.84 21.36
CA LYS A 2 -29.93 11.90 21.11
C LYS A 2 -28.47 11.39 21.05
N LYS A 3 -28.19 10.12 21.37
CA LYS A 3 -26.83 9.59 21.46
C LYS A 3 -26.29 8.95 20.17
N THR A 4 -27.15 8.63 19.21
CA THR A 4 -26.75 8.00 17.93
C THR A 4 -26.22 9.00 16.90
N TYR A 5 -26.59 10.28 17.00
CA TYR A 5 -26.12 11.31 16.06
C TYR A 5 -24.66 11.72 16.26
N SER A 6 -24.13 11.66 17.48
CA SER A 6 -22.71 11.97 17.73
C SER A 6 -21.75 10.93 17.16
N LEU A 7 -22.17 9.67 16.99
CA LEU A 7 -21.30 8.62 16.45
C LEU A 7 -21.16 8.74 14.91
N ILE A 8 -22.21 9.18 14.22
CA ILE A 8 -22.22 9.34 12.77
C ILE A 8 -21.39 10.58 12.36
N LEU A 9 -21.39 11.63 13.20
CA LEU A 9 -20.63 12.85 12.94
C LEU A 9 -19.10 12.64 13.02
N ALA A 10 -18.62 11.67 13.81
CA ALA A 10 -17.21 11.32 13.88
C ALA A 10 -16.71 10.59 12.61
N ILE A 11 -17.57 9.82 11.95
CA ILE A 11 -17.24 9.07 10.72
C ILE A 11 -17.17 10.02 9.52
N LEU A 12 -17.96 11.11 9.53
CA LEU A 12 -17.97 12.09 8.44
C LEU A 12 -16.74 13.02 8.44
N LEU A 13 -16.01 13.14 9.55
CA LEU A 13 -14.79 13.97 9.61
C LEU A 13 -13.54 13.28 9.04
N LEU A 14 -13.56 11.96 8.83
CA LEU A 14 -12.45 11.27 8.13
C LEU A 14 -12.48 11.44 6.60
N SER A 15 -13.56 11.96 6.03
CA SER A 15 -13.70 12.12 4.57
C SER A 15 -13.34 13.52 4.05
N LEU A 16 -12.91 14.45 4.91
CA LEU A 16 -12.57 15.82 4.54
C LEU A 16 -11.06 16.15 4.51
N ALA A 17 -10.19 15.15 4.32
CA ALA A 17 -8.80 15.38 3.95
C ALA A 17 -8.66 15.47 2.41
N ILE A 18 -9.40 16.38 1.78
CA ILE A 18 -9.13 16.82 0.40
C ILE A 18 -8.10 17.94 0.52
N SER A 19 -6.83 17.60 0.36
CA SER A 19 -5.78 18.57 0.04
C SER A 19 -4.96 18.01 -1.12
N CYS A 20 -4.88 18.81 -2.18
CA CYS A 20 -4.19 18.53 -3.43
C CYS A 20 -2.77 17.97 -3.24
N GLY A 21 -2.47 16.91 -3.97
CA GLY A 21 -1.26 16.09 -3.84
C GLY A 21 -1.65 14.75 -3.25
N GLY A 22 -1.76 13.72 -4.10
CA GLY A 22 -2.42 12.42 -3.83
C GLY A 22 -2.40 11.99 -2.38
N ALA A 23 -3.58 11.63 -1.84
CA ALA A 23 -3.81 11.36 -0.43
C ALA A 23 -2.61 10.65 0.20
N LYS A 24 -1.89 11.34 1.09
CA LYS A 24 -0.74 10.77 1.78
C LYS A 24 -1.26 9.58 2.58
N VAL A 25 -0.86 8.38 2.15
CA VAL A 25 -1.24 7.14 2.81
C VAL A 25 -0.35 6.96 4.03
N SER A 26 -0.94 6.56 5.16
CA SER A 26 -0.16 6.35 6.38
C SER A 26 0.74 5.12 6.24
N GLN A 27 1.90 5.13 6.91
CA GLN A 27 2.79 3.97 6.95
C GLN A 27 2.06 2.69 7.38
N ALA A 28 1.19 2.78 8.39
CA ALA A 28 0.39 1.67 8.89
C ALA A 28 -0.57 1.05 7.86
N GLU A 29 -0.95 1.79 6.81
CA GLU A 29 -1.76 1.28 5.71
C GLU A 29 -0.90 0.65 4.61
N CYS A 30 0.28 1.22 4.36
CA CYS A 30 1.22 0.76 3.33
C CYS A 30 2.02 -0.48 3.76
N GLU A 31 2.45 -0.57 5.02
CA GLU A 31 3.25 -1.69 5.55
C GLU A 31 2.63 -3.07 5.30
N PRO A 32 1.38 -3.34 5.69
CA PRO A 32 0.78 -4.66 5.44
C PRO A 32 0.63 -4.95 3.95
N VAL A 33 0.31 -3.94 3.14
CA VAL A 33 0.09 -4.08 1.69
C VAL A 33 1.40 -4.39 0.95
N VAL A 34 2.46 -3.64 1.24
CA VAL A 34 3.79 -3.89 0.67
C VAL A 34 4.34 -5.21 1.20
N GLY A 35 4.13 -5.55 2.48
CA GLY A 35 4.54 -6.83 3.06
C GLY A 35 3.89 -8.03 2.37
N ASP A 36 2.57 -7.99 2.15
CA ASP A 36 1.84 -9.06 1.45
C ASP A 36 2.32 -9.21 0.00
N LEU A 37 2.56 -8.11 -0.69
CA LEU A 37 3.13 -8.13 -2.03
C LEU A 37 4.51 -8.80 -2.04
N ILE A 38 5.44 -8.37 -1.17
CA ILE A 38 6.78 -8.95 -1.09
C ILE A 38 6.70 -10.45 -0.82
N LYS A 39 5.80 -10.88 0.07
CA LYS A 39 5.56 -12.29 0.37
C LYS A 39 5.06 -13.06 -0.86
N ASN A 40 4.09 -12.51 -1.60
CA ASN A 40 3.59 -13.11 -2.84
C ASN A 40 4.68 -13.22 -3.89
N LEU A 41 5.49 -12.18 -4.06
CA LEU A 41 6.62 -12.19 -4.98
C LEU A 41 7.61 -13.28 -4.61
N THR A 42 8.03 -13.32 -3.35
CA THR A 42 8.95 -14.33 -2.81
C THR A 42 8.43 -15.75 -3.05
N ALA A 43 7.12 -15.99 -2.85
CA ALA A 43 6.50 -17.29 -3.05
C ALA A 43 6.45 -17.76 -4.52
N THR A 44 6.56 -16.84 -5.48
CA THR A 44 6.54 -17.15 -6.93
C THR A 44 7.93 -17.28 -7.55
N GLN A 45 8.99 -16.98 -6.80
CA GLN A 45 10.37 -16.97 -7.29
C GLN A 45 10.98 -18.37 -7.25
N THR A 46 11.84 -18.70 -8.21
CA THR A 46 12.69 -19.90 -8.15
C THR A 46 13.81 -19.69 -7.12
N PRO A 47 14.46 -20.76 -6.62
CA PRO A 47 15.56 -20.65 -5.66
C PRO A 47 16.67 -19.69 -6.10
N ASP A 48 17.11 -19.77 -7.37
CA ASP A 48 18.13 -18.87 -7.94
C ASP A 48 17.69 -17.39 -7.99
N GLN A 49 16.39 -17.14 -8.18
CA GLN A 49 15.88 -15.77 -8.18
C GLN A 49 15.58 -15.27 -6.76
N LEU A 50 15.37 -16.17 -5.80
CA LEU A 50 15.14 -15.84 -4.40
C LEU A 50 16.37 -15.16 -3.78
N GLU A 51 17.58 -15.66 -4.02
CA GLU A 51 18.81 -15.03 -3.55
C GLU A 51 18.97 -13.61 -4.09
N LYS A 52 18.75 -13.43 -5.40
CA LYS A 52 18.79 -12.12 -6.06
C LYS A 52 17.69 -11.20 -5.54
N PHE A 53 16.50 -11.74 -5.31
CA PHE A 53 15.38 -11.00 -4.76
C PHE A 53 15.66 -10.55 -3.34
N GLN A 54 16.19 -11.40 -2.46
CA GLN A 54 16.57 -11.02 -1.09
C GLN A 54 17.59 -9.89 -1.06
N ALA A 55 18.57 -9.89 -1.96
CA ALA A 55 19.56 -8.81 -2.07
C ALA A 55 18.94 -7.44 -2.39
N VAL A 56 17.83 -7.42 -3.15
CA VAL A 56 17.13 -6.17 -3.53
C VAL A 56 15.83 -5.95 -2.74
N GLN A 57 15.38 -6.92 -1.95
CA GLN A 57 14.08 -6.92 -1.28
C GLN A 57 13.96 -5.74 -0.33
N ALA A 58 14.99 -5.48 0.47
CA ALA A 58 15.01 -4.36 1.41
C ALA A 58 14.85 -3.02 0.66
N GLN A 59 15.64 -2.80 -0.39
CA GLN A 59 15.59 -1.58 -1.18
C GLN A 59 14.24 -1.42 -1.89
N MET A 60 13.72 -2.50 -2.47
CA MET A 60 12.43 -2.52 -3.15
C MET A 60 11.29 -2.22 -2.17
N THR A 61 11.30 -2.84 -0.99
CA THR A 61 10.33 -2.62 0.09
C THR A 61 10.32 -1.17 0.50
N THR A 62 11.49 -0.58 0.80
CA THR A 62 11.60 0.83 1.18
C THR A 62 11.10 1.78 0.09
N GLN A 63 11.42 1.51 -1.18
CA GLN A 63 10.94 2.32 -2.30
C GLN A 63 9.43 2.23 -2.47
N LEU A 64 8.86 1.02 -2.43
CA LEU A 64 7.41 0.83 -2.51
C LEU A 64 6.67 1.49 -1.36
N LEU A 65 7.19 1.38 -0.13
CA LEU A 65 6.60 2.01 1.04
C LEU A 65 6.60 3.53 0.89
N LYS A 66 7.73 4.11 0.47
CA LYS A 66 7.85 5.54 0.21
C LYS A 66 6.87 6.00 -0.87
N GLU A 67 6.80 5.29 -2.00
CA GLU A 67 5.89 5.64 -3.09
C GLU A 67 4.41 5.45 -2.70
N CYS A 68 4.08 4.41 -1.93
CA CYS A 68 2.75 4.17 -1.38
C CYS A 68 2.32 5.33 -0.46
N MET A 69 3.20 5.75 0.46
CA MET A 69 2.94 6.87 1.37
C MET A 69 2.80 8.21 0.65
N THR A 70 3.40 8.36 -0.53
CA THR A 70 3.21 9.56 -1.38
C THR A 70 1.87 9.57 -2.13
N GLY A 71 1.03 8.55 -1.95
CA GLY A 71 -0.27 8.45 -2.62
C GLY A 71 -0.16 8.14 -4.12
N LYS A 72 1.03 7.73 -4.60
CA LYS A 72 1.28 7.39 -6.01
C LYS A 72 0.63 6.08 -6.44
N TYR A 73 0.20 5.26 -5.51
CA TYR A 73 -0.42 3.99 -5.81
C TYR A 73 -1.86 3.92 -5.30
N ASP A 74 -2.70 3.17 -6.01
CA ASP A 74 -3.97 2.72 -5.48
C ASP A 74 -3.78 1.54 -4.51
N LEU A 75 -4.19 1.72 -3.25
CA LEU A 75 -3.99 0.72 -2.19
C LEU A 75 -4.79 -0.56 -2.43
N THR A 76 -5.99 -0.44 -3.00
CA THR A 76 -6.83 -1.60 -3.32
C THR A 76 -6.20 -2.43 -4.43
N CYS A 77 -5.66 -1.75 -5.45
CA CYS A 77 -4.89 -2.39 -6.51
C CYS A 77 -3.60 -3.03 -5.97
N LEU A 78 -2.81 -2.29 -5.20
CA LEU A 78 -1.56 -2.76 -4.59
C LEU A 78 -1.78 -4.00 -3.73
N ARG A 79 -2.85 -4.03 -2.93
CA ARG A 79 -3.22 -5.19 -2.10
C ARG A 79 -3.57 -6.42 -2.92
N SER A 80 -4.09 -6.22 -4.12
CA SER A 80 -4.47 -7.29 -5.05
C SER A 80 -3.33 -7.70 -5.98
N ALA A 81 -2.24 -6.92 -6.02
CA ALA A 81 -1.10 -7.17 -6.88
C ALA A 81 -0.32 -8.39 -6.41
N LYS A 82 -0.11 -9.33 -7.33
CA LYS A 82 0.63 -10.59 -7.08
C LYS A 82 2.01 -10.61 -7.76
N THR A 83 2.30 -9.60 -8.58
CA THR A 83 3.51 -9.52 -9.39
C THR A 83 4.08 -8.09 -9.38
N ILE A 84 5.39 -7.94 -9.62
CA ILE A 84 6.05 -6.62 -9.71
C ILE A 84 5.46 -5.83 -10.88
N THR A 85 5.12 -6.52 -11.97
CA THR A 85 4.52 -5.93 -13.16
C THR A 85 3.15 -5.29 -12.86
N ALA A 86 2.35 -5.90 -11.98
CA ALA A 86 1.06 -5.35 -11.57
C ALA A 86 1.20 -4.03 -10.78
N LEU A 87 2.36 -3.76 -10.16
CA LEU A 87 2.59 -2.48 -9.48
C LEU A 87 2.54 -1.31 -10.45
N GLY A 88 3.09 -1.48 -11.67
CA GLY A 88 3.03 -0.46 -12.71
C GLY A 88 1.59 -0.06 -13.05
N THR A 89 0.67 -1.02 -13.03
CA THR A 89 -0.76 -0.77 -13.28
C THR A 89 -1.50 -0.16 -12.09
N CYS A 90 -0.92 -0.26 -10.89
CA CYS A 90 -1.48 0.34 -9.67
C CYS A 90 -1.04 1.77 -9.44
N LYS A 91 -0.12 2.33 -10.26
CA LYS A 91 0.25 3.74 -10.18
C LYS A 91 -0.91 4.63 -10.64
N LYS A 92 -1.17 5.69 -9.89
CA LYS A 92 -2.14 6.75 -10.20
C LYS A 92 -1.52 7.85 -11.05
#